data_AF-N4TQB9-F1
#
_entry.id   AF-N4TQB9-F1
#
_cell.length_a   1.000
_cell.length_b   1.000
_cell.length_c   1.000
_cell.angle_alpha   90.00
_cell.angle_beta   90.00
_cell.angle_gamma   90.00
#
_symmetry.space_group_name_H-M   'P 1'
#
loop_
_entity.id
_entity.type
_entity.pdbx_description
1 polymer ?
#
loop_
_entity_poly.entity_id
_entity_poly.type
_entity_poly.pdbx_seq_one_letter_code
_entity_poly.pdbx_strand_id
1 'polypeptide(L)'
;MYYFLKVNQNYLYEISNRNATPYSISKDKILDFEIPLPPLNEQIAIANILSGLDSEIISLKNKKRQFENIKKALNHDLMSAKIRVLKK
;
A
#
# COMPACT_ATOMS: atom_id res chain seq x y z
N MET A 1 -12.80 6.67 -7.94
CA MET A 1 -11.91 7.84 -7.71
C MET A 1 -10.55 7.45 -7.11
N TYR A 2 -10.47 6.97 -5.86
CA TYR A 2 -9.19 6.69 -5.16
C TYR A 2 -8.17 5.91 -6.02
N TYR A 3 -8.55 4.73 -6.53
CA TYR A 3 -7.66 3.88 -7.31
C TYR A 3 -7.16 4.54 -8.61
N PHE A 4 -8.01 5.31 -9.27
CA PHE A 4 -7.62 6.05 -10.48
C PHE A 4 -6.55 7.10 -10.18
N LEU A 5 -6.73 7.90 -9.12
CA LEU A 5 -5.74 8.87 -8.68
C LEU A 5 -4.44 8.20 -8.23
N LYS A 6 -4.54 7.02 -7.60
CA LYS A 6 -3.38 6.27 -7.14
C LYS A 6 -2.50 5.79 -8.31
N VAL A 7 -3.11 5.30 -9.39
CA VAL A 7 -2.40 4.90 -10.62
C VAL A 7 -1.74 6.11 -11.28
N ASN A 8 -2.42 7.25 -11.29
CA ASN A 8 -1.91 8.48 -11.91
C ASN A 8 -1.01 9.32 -10.99
N GLN A 9 -0.58 8.79 -9.83
CA GLN A 9 0.21 9.54 -8.85
C GLN A 9 1.51 10.11 -9.45
N ASN A 10 2.19 9.35 -10.31
CA ASN A 10 3.42 9.81 -10.96
C ASN A 10 3.15 10.98 -11.91
N TYR A 11 2.09 10.90 -12.72
CA TYR A 11 1.68 12.00 -13.59
C TYR A 11 1.34 13.26 -12.77
N LEU A 12 0.57 13.11 -11.69
CA LEU A 12 0.23 14.20 -10.78
C LEU A 12 1.48 14.84 -10.15
N TYR A 13 2.51 14.04 -9.89
CA TYR A 13 3.79 14.52 -9.40
C TYR A 13 4.57 15.32 -10.47
N GLU A 14 4.59 14.86 -11.72
CA GLU A 14 5.27 15.56 -12.83
C GLU A 14 4.63 16.93 -13.14
N ILE A 15 3.31 17.04 -13.03
CA ILE A 15 2.61 18.32 -13.29
C ILE A 15 2.65 19.30 -12.10
N SER A 16 3.19 18.88 -10.96
CA SER A 16 3.26 19.72 -9.75
C SER A 16 4.27 20.87 -9.91
N ASN A 17 4.07 21.95 -9.16
CA ASN A 17 5.01 23.07 -9.09
C ASN A 17 6.25 22.65 -8.30
N ARG A 18 7.31 22.27 -9.01
CA ARG A 18 8.60 21.84 -8.43
C ARG A 18 9.42 22.96 -7.79
N ASN A 19 8.98 24.21 -7.92
CA ASN A 19 9.61 25.37 -7.27
C ASN A 19 8.98 25.71 -5.91
N ALA A 20 7.88 25.06 -5.53
CA ALA A 20 7.24 25.22 -4.23
C ALA A 20 7.74 24.15 -3.23
N THR A 21 7.84 24.49 -1.95
CA THR A 21 8.13 23.52 -0.88
C THR A 21 7.01 23.59 0.15
N PRO A 22 6.16 22.54 0.28
CA PRO A 22 6.14 21.31 -0.52
C PRO A 22 5.67 21.54 -1.96
N TYR A 23 5.98 20.58 -2.85
CA TYR A 23 5.42 20.55 -4.19
C TYR A 23 3.89 20.59 -4.11
N SER A 24 3.29 21.48 -4.89
CA SER A 24 1.84 21.70 -4.91
C SER A 24 1.32 21.63 -6.34
N ILE A 25 0.08 21.17 -6.50
CA ILE A 25 -0.60 21.20 -7.79
C ILE A 25 -1.55 22.40 -7.74
N SER A 26 -1.51 23.26 -8.75
CA SER A 26 -2.42 24.41 -8.82
C SER A 26 -3.87 23.94 -8.95
N LYS A 27 -4.80 24.74 -8.44
CA LYS A 27 -6.23 24.46 -8.52
C LYS A 27 -6.67 24.19 -9.96
N ASP A 28 -6.22 25.02 -10.89
CA ASP A 28 -6.60 24.91 -12.31
C ASP A 28 -6.16 23.56 -12.90
N LYS A 29 -4.93 23.12 -12.62
CA LYS A 29 -4.43 21.81 -13.05
C LYS A 29 -5.21 20.62 -12.47
N ILE A 30 -5.77 20.78 -11.27
CA ILE A 30 -6.64 19.75 -10.68
C ILE A 30 -8.01 19.73 -11.38
N LEU A 31 -8.56 20.90 -11.70
CA LEU A 31 -9.85 21.01 -12.38
C LEU A 31 -9.78 20.54 -13.84
N ASP A 32 -8.65 20.78 -14.50
CA ASP A 32 -8.40 20.35 -15.88
C ASP A 32 -8.03 18.87 -15.99
N PHE A 33 -7.84 18.18 -14.86
CA PHE A 33 -7.47 16.77 -14.86
C PHE A 33 -8.68 15.89 -15.20
N GLU A 34 -8.71 15.39 -16.43
CA GLU A 34 -9.77 14.52 -16.92
C GLU A 34 -9.78 13.16 -16.19
N ILE A 35 -10.98 12.73 -15.83
CA ILE A 35 -11.20 11.44 -15.18
C ILE A 35 -12.22 10.60 -15.97
N PRO A 36 -12.02 9.29 -16.10
CA PRO A 36 -13.05 8.41 -16.62
C PRO A 36 -14.20 8.33 -15.60
N LEU A 37 -15.43 8.51 -16.09
CA LEU A 37 -16.65 8.43 -15.29
C LEU A 37 -17.56 7.29 -15.80
N PRO A 38 -17.24 6.02 -15.46
CA PRO A 38 -18.11 4.91 -15.82
C PRO A 38 -19.40 4.91 -14.99
N PRO A 39 -20.42 4.13 -15.37
CA PRO A 39 -21.64 3.95 -14.59
C PRO A 39 -21.38 3.55 -13.13
N LEU A 40 -22.28 3.94 -12.21
CA LEU A 40 -22.07 3.75 -10.77
C LEU A 40 -21.87 2.28 -10.36
N ASN A 41 -22.60 1.35 -10.99
CA ASN A 41 -22.45 -0.09 -10.76
C ASN A 41 -21.04 -0.58 -11.12
N GLU A 42 -20.48 -0.09 -12.23
CA GLU A 42 -19.13 -0.43 -12.65
C GLU A 42 -18.08 0.18 -11.71
N GLN A 43 -18.29 1.44 -11.28
CA GLN A 43 -17.42 2.08 -10.27
C GLN A 43 -17.35 1.25 -8.98
N ILE A 44 -18.49 0.77 -8.49
CA ILE A 44 -18.59 -0.06 -7.29
C ILE A 44 -17.89 -1.41 -7.51
N ALA A 45 -18.14 -2.07 -8.63
CA ALA A 45 -17.54 -3.36 -8.95
C ALA A 45 -16.00 -3.28 -8.98
N ILE A 46 -15.45 -2.28 -9.68
CA ILE A 46 -14.01 -2.03 -9.75
C ILE A 46 -13.45 -1.77 -8.34
N ALA A 47 -14.09 -0.89 -7.56
CA ALA A 47 -13.63 -0.54 -6.22
C ALA A 47 -13.65 -1.74 -5.26
N ASN A 48 -14.67 -2.60 -5.33
CA ASN A 48 -14.79 -3.79 -4.49
C ASN A 48 -13.68 -4.81 -4.78
N ILE A 49 -13.38 -5.05 -6.06
CA ILE A 49 -12.31 -5.97 -6.46
C ILE A 49 -10.96 -5.46 -5.94
N LEU A 50 -10.63 -4.19 -6.19
CA LEU A 50 -9.35 -3.62 -5.80
C LEU A 50 -9.18 -3.52 -4.27
N SER A 51 -10.23 -3.18 -3.54
CA SER A 51 -10.20 -3.14 -2.07
C SER A 51 -10.12 -4.51 -1.41
N GLY A 52 -10.69 -5.53 -2.04
CA GLY A 52 -10.48 -6.93 -1.65
C GLY A 52 -9.00 -7.32 -1.75
N LEU A 53 -8.35 -6.99 -2.87
CA LEU A 53 -6.92 -7.26 -3.08
C LEU A 53 -6.03 -6.50 -2.08
N ASP A 54 -6.33 -5.23 -1.81
CA ASP A 54 -5.59 -4.45 -0.80
C ASP A 54 -5.69 -5.10 0.59
N SER A 55 -6.89 -5.55 0.96
CA SER A 55 -7.14 -6.23 2.24
C SER A 55 -6.34 -7.53 2.35
N GLU A 56 -6.26 -8.30 1.26
CA GLU A 56 -5.46 -9.52 1.21
C GLU A 56 -3.96 -9.22 1.33
N ILE A 57 -3.45 -8.21 0.61
CA ILE A 57 -2.06 -7.76 0.71
C ILE A 57 -1.71 -7.34 2.14
N ILE A 58 -2.59 -6.59 2.81
CA ILE A 58 -2.39 -6.17 4.20
C ILE A 58 -2.35 -7.39 5.12
N SER A 59 -3.29 -8.33 4.96
CA SER A 59 -3.34 -9.58 5.73
C SER A 59 -2.04 -10.39 5.58
N LEU A 60 -1.55 -10.55 4.35
CA LEU A 60 -0.30 -11.26 4.07
C LEU A 60 0.92 -10.55 4.66
N LYS A 61 1.02 -9.21 4.55
CA LYS A 61 2.09 -8.42 5.17
C LYS A 61 2.10 -8.59 6.70
N ASN A 62 0.92 -8.60 7.31
CA ASN A 62 0.79 -8.80 8.76
C ASN A 62 1.25 -10.21 9.18
N LYS A 63 0.82 -11.26 8.45
CA LYS A 63 1.28 -12.64 8.70
C LYS A 63 2.81 -12.75 8.57
N LYS A 64 3.39 -12.18 7.50
CA LYS A 64 4.85 -12.16 7.31
C LYS A 64 5.56 -11.50 8.51
N ARG A 65 5.07 -10.34 8.97
CA ARG A 65 5.63 -9.65 10.14
C ARG A 65 5.55 -10.50 11.41
N GLN A 66 4.45 -11.22 11.62
CA GLN A 66 4.32 -12.11 12.77
C GLN A 66 5.34 -13.25 12.72
N PHE A 67 5.51 -13.90 11.55
CA PHE A 67 6.53 -14.94 11.39
C PHE A 67 7.95 -14.43 11.60
N GLU A 68 8.29 -13.23 11.10
CA GLU A 68 9.60 -12.63 11.35
C GLU A 68 9.84 -12.35 12.84
N ASN A 69 8.82 -11.89 13.57
CA ASN A 69 8.92 -11.67 15.02
C ASN A 69 9.12 -12.99 15.78
N ILE A 70 8.37 -14.03 15.43
CA ILE A 70 8.52 -15.37 16.03
C ILE A 70 9.92 -15.92 15.75
N LYS A 71 10.40 -15.81 14.50
CA LYS A 71 11.75 -16.24 14.11
C LYS A 71 12.83 -15.51 14.92
N LYS A 72 12.70 -14.19 15.10
CA LYS A 72 13.63 -13.40 15.90
C LYS A 72 13.62 -13.81 17.37
N ALA A 73 12.45 -13.97 17.97
CA ALA A 73 12.31 -14.41 19.36
C ALA A 73 12.92 -15.80 19.57
N LEU A 74 12.61 -16.75 18.69
CA LEU A 74 13.17 -18.10 18.74
C LEU A 74 14.70 -18.08 18.61
N ASN A 75 15.24 -17.29 17.68
CA ASN A 75 16.69 -17.18 17.52
C ASN A 75 17.36 -16.58 18.77
N HIS A 76 16.74 -15.58 19.39
CA HIS A 76 17.20 -15.03 20.66
C HIS A 76 17.20 -16.08 21.79
N ASP A 77 16.13 -16.87 21.90
CA ASP A 77 16.01 -17.90 22.95
C ASP A 77 16.97 -19.08 22.73
N LEU A 78 17.29 -19.40 21.48
CA LEU A 78 18.34 -20.37 21.13
C LEU A 78 19.74 -19.85 21.50
N MET A 79 20.06 -18.61 21.12
CA MET A 79 21.38 -18.01 21.39
C MET A 79 21.62 -17.75 22.89
N SER A 80 20.54 -17.47 23.65
CA SER A 80 20.60 -17.34 25.11
C SER A 80 20.53 -18.68 25.86
N ALA A 81 20.54 -19.82 25.14
CA ALA A 81 20.44 -21.17 25.67
C ALA A 81 19.20 -21.44 26.55
N LYS A 82 18.17 -20.59 26.45
CA LYS A 82 16.86 -20.80 27.09
C LYS A 82 16.13 -22.00 26.47
N ILE A 83 16.29 -22.19 25.16
CA ILE A 83 15.77 -23.33 24.41
C ILE A 83 16.96 -24.08 23.80
N ARG A 84 16.92 -25.43 23.86
CA ARG A 84 17.93 -26.30 23.24
C ARG A 84 17.28 -27.18 22.18
N VAL A 85 17.96 -27.35 21.06
CA VAL A 85 17.53 -28.28 20.00
C VAL A 85 17.89 -29.69 20.43
N LEU A 86 16.90 -30.56 20.59
CA LEU A 86 17.12 -31.99 20.79
C LEU A 86 17.55 -32.60 19.46
N LYS A 87 18.71 -33.27 19.43
CA LYS A 87 19.13 -34.05 18.26
C LYS A 87 18.26 -35.31 18.18
N LYS A 88 17.70 -35.57 17.00
CA LYS A 88 17.17 -36.89 16.62
C LYS A 88 18.32 -37.82 16.26
#